data_AF-A0A7K2X8Q4-F1
#
_entry.id   AF-A0A7K2X8Q4-F1
#
_cell.length_a   1.000
_cell.length_b   1.000
_cell.length_c   1.000
_cell.angle_alpha   90.00
_cell.angle_beta   90.00
_cell.angle_gamma   90.00
#
_symmetry.space_group_name_H-M   'P 1'
#
loop_
_entity.id
_entity.type
_entity.pdbx_description
1 polymer ?
#
loop_
_entity_poly.entity_id
_entity_poly.type
_entity_poly.pdbx_seq_one_letter_code
_entity_poly.pdbx_strand_id
1 'polypeptide(L)'
;GPPVWVGGHSHGALRRAVRLGDAWHPTSVSGDWLLGVGLPALRQVAEEQELPVPAVCPRIKLRVTPRPLGPGRLLGEGTLAQIADDLGLLQDVGARAVVLDPTYPGDRREPGRTARDLDVLETLVKEVVDVDAGSVR
;
A
#
# COMPACT_ATOMS: atom_id res chain seq x y z
N GLY A 1 17.41 11.77 11.43
CA GLY A 1 17.22 10.47 12.11
C GLY A 1 16.68 9.46 11.11
N PRO A 2 16.27 8.27 11.52
CA PRO A 2 15.56 7.34 10.62
C PRO A 2 14.24 7.96 10.13
N PRO A 3 13.74 7.57 8.94
CA PRO A 3 12.47 8.10 8.43
C PRO A 3 11.30 7.70 9.33
N VAL A 4 10.36 8.62 9.53
CA VAL A 4 9.14 8.45 10.33
C VAL A 4 7.92 8.40 9.41
N TRP A 5 7.23 7.28 9.41
CA TRP A 5 5.99 7.10 8.65
C TRP A 5 4.79 7.14 9.58
N VAL A 6 3.81 7.98 9.26
CA VAL A 6 2.62 8.18 10.10
C VAL A 6 1.43 7.45 9.48
N GLY A 7 0.94 6.45 10.22
CA GLY A 7 -0.21 5.65 9.81
C GLY A 7 -1.56 6.26 10.20
N GLY A 8 -2.61 5.72 9.58
CA GLY A 8 -4.01 6.05 9.86
C GLY A 8 -4.66 6.97 8.83
N HIS A 9 -5.98 7.03 8.85
CA HIS A 9 -6.79 7.76 7.85
C HIS A 9 -7.55 8.96 8.43
N SER A 10 -7.57 9.12 9.76
CA SER A 10 -8.30 10.22 10.38
C SER A 10 -7.65 11.57 10.07
N HIS A 11 -8.44 12.64 10.10
CA HIS A 11 -7.92 14.00 9.92
C HIS A 11 -6.74 14.32 10.85
N GLY A 12 -6.81 13.87 12.11
CA GLY A 12 -5.72 14.02 13.07
C GLY A 12 -4.47 13.19 12.73
N ALA A 13 -4.60 12.06 12.06
CA ALA A 13 -3.46 11.28 11.56
C ALA A 13 -2.82 11.97 10.35
N LEU A 14 -3.63 12.44 9.39
CA LEU A 14 -3.14 13.19 8.23
C LEU A 14 -2.40 14.47 8.65
N ARG A 15 -2.95 15.22 9.62
CA ARG A 15 -2.27 16.42 10.15
C ARG A 15 -0.94 16.09 10.80
N ARG A 16 -0.82 14.93 11.47
CA ARG A 16 0.47 14.47 12.02
C ARG A 16 1.43 14.05 10.91
N ALA A 17 0.94 13.36 9.88
CA ALA A 17 1.76 12.97 8.73
C ALA A 17 2.36 14.21 8.05
N VAL A 18 1.53 15.22 7.77
CA VAL A 18 1.95 16.49 7.17
C VAL A 18 2.96 17.25 8.04
N ARG A 19 2.71 17.35 9.35
CA ARG A 19 3.55 18.18 10.22
C ARG A 19 4.85 17.52 10.68
N LEU A 20 4.85 16.19 10.82
CA LEU A 20 5.89 15.46 11.56
C LEU A 20 6.43 14.24 10.81
N GLY A 21 5.75 13.78 9.77
CA GLY A 21 6.12 12.55 9.05
C GLY A 21 6.92 12.82 7.78
N ASP A 22 7.82 11.91 7.46
CA ASP A 22 8.45 11.84 6.14
C ASP A 22 7.50 11.24 5.10
N ALA A 23 6.54 10.42 5.54
CA ALA A 23 5.51 9.84 4.70
C ALA A 23 4.20 9.58 5.43
N TRP A 24 3.10 9.59 4.68
CA TRP A 24 1.81 9.02 5.08
C TRP A 24 1.77 7.52 4.75
N HIS A 25 1.34 6.71 5.72
CA HIS A 25 1.31 5.24 5.65
C HIS A 25 -0.13 4.70 5.77
N PRO A 26 -0.95 4.78 4.72
CA PRO A 26 -2.29 4.20 4.73
C PRO A 26 -2.22 2.67 4.77
N THR A 27 -3.14 2.05 5.50
CA THR A 27 -3.26 0.59 5.60
C THR A 27 -4.62 0.14 5.07
N SER A 28 -4.66 -1.01 4.39
CA SER A 28 -5.91 -1.69 3.98
C SER A 28 -6.88 -0.78 3.22
N VAL A 29 -6.43 -0.20 2.10
CA VAL A 29 -7.23 0.71 1.26
C VAL A 29 -7.51 0.08 -0.11
N SER A 30 -8.64 0.41 -0.71
CA SER A 30 -8.89 0.16 -2.13
C SER A 30 -8.26 1.28 -2.97
N GLY A 31 -8.02 1.00 -4.26
CA GLY A 31 -7.51 2.00 -5.21
C GLY A 31 -8.46 3.20 -5.34
N ASP A 32 -9.75 2.94 -5.51
CA ASP A 32 -10.78 3.99 -5.63
C ASP A 32 -10.80 4.92 -4.41
N TRP A 33 -10.68 4.36 -3.20
CA TRP A 33 -10.63 5.15 -1.98
C TRP A 33 -9.35 5.96 -1.89
N LEU A 34 -8.20 5.36 -2.22
CA LEU A 34 -6.90 6.04 -2.17
C LEU A 34 -6.91 7.27 -3.11
N LEU A 35 -7.36 7.09 -4.34
CA LEU A 35 -7.39 8.13 -5.36
C LEU A 35 -8.48 9.18 -5.10
N GLY A 36 -9.69 8.75 -4.76
CA GLY A 36 -10.86 9.61 -4.62
C GLY A 36 -10.99 10.31 -3.27
N VAL A 37 -10.40 9.76 -2.20
CA VAL A 37 -10.60 10.26 -0.83
C VAL A 37 -9.26 10.49 -0.12
N GLY A 38 -8.41 9.47 -0.04
CA GLY A 38 -7.20 9.50 0.78
C GLY A 38 -6.18 10.56 0.35
N LEU A 39 -5.75 10.53 -0.91
CA LEU A 39 -4.79 11.49 -1.46
C LEU A 39 -5.34 12.93 -1.50
N PRO A 40 -6.60 13.17 -1.93
CA PRO A 40 -7.21 14.50 -1.80
C PRO A 40 -7.22 15.03 -0.37
N ALA A 41 -7.61 14.22 0.62
CA ALA A 41 -7.63 14.64 2.02
C ALA A 41 -6.23 14.96 2.55
N LEU A 42 -5.22 14.19 2.17
CA LEU A 42 -3.82 14.49 2.54
C LEU A 42 -3.37 15.84 1.94
N ARG A 43 -3.69 16.11 0.68
CA ARG A 43 -3.37 17.38 0.01
C ARG A 43 -4.06 18.57 0.67
N GLN A 44 -5.35 18.43 0.98
CA GLN A 44 -6.12 19.46 1.67
C GLN A 44 -5.51 19.80 3.03
N VAL A 45 -5.16 18.78 3.82
CA VAL A 45 -4.51 19.01 5.13
C VAL A 45 -3.15 19.69 4.97
N ALA A 46 -2.37 19.33 3.94
CA ALA A 46 -1.09 19.98 3.66
C ALA A 46 -1.27 21.47 3.33
N GLU A 47 -2.26 21.79 2.49
CA GLU A 47 -2.65 23.16 2.14
C GLU A 47 -3.11 23.97 3.37
N GLU A 48 -4.01 23.41 4.19
CA GLU A 48 -4.50 24.04 5.44
C GLU A 48 -3.39 24.31 6.47
N GLN A 49 -2.30 23.53 6.42
CA GLN A 49 -1.13 23.72 7.30
C GLN A 49 -0.02 24.55 6.65
N GLU A 50 -0.20 24.96 5.38
CA GLU A 50 0.81 25.65 4.57
C GLU A 50 2.15 24.87 4.53
N LEU A 51 2.07 23.55 4.42
CA LEU A 51 3.21 22.64 4.39
C LEU A 51 3.20 21.77 3.12
N PRO A 52 4.35 21.24 2.69
CA PRO A 52 4.40 20.28 1.58
C PRO A 52 3.59 19.01 1.86
N VAL A 53 3.07 18.41 0.80
CA VAL A 53 2.46 17.07 0.87
C VAL A 53 3.57 16.06 1.17
N PRO A 54 3.46 15.24 2.24
CA PRO A 54 4.49 14.24 2.53
C PRO A 54 4.45 13.11 1.49
N ALA A 55 5.51 12.31 1.43
CA ALA A 55 5.53 11.12 0.57
C ALA A 55 4.43 10.13 0.96
N VAL A 56 4.11 9.19 0.07
CA VAL A 56 3.11 8.14 0.34
C VAL A 56 3.82 6.79 0.35
N CYS A 57 3.64 6.04 1.43
CA CYS A 57 4.22 4.70 1.60
C CYS A 57 3.13 3.73 2.05
N PRO A 58 2.23 3.24 1.17
CA PRO A 58 1.09 2.43 1.57
C PRO A 58 1.50 1.03 2.06
N ARG A 59 0.69 0.47 2.96
CA ARG A 59 0.68 -0.96 3.27
C ARG A 59 -0.53 -1.61 2.63
N ILE A 60 -0.29 -2.44 1.63
CA ILE A 60 -1.30 -3.17 0.87
C ILE A 60 -1.26 -4.66 1.23
N LYS A 61 -2.28 -5.41 0.85
CA LYS A 61 -2.30 -6.85 1.10
C LYS A 61 -1.32 -7.61 0.21
N LEU A 62 -1.00 -8.83 0.59
CA LEU A 62 -0.37 -9.81 -0.26
C LEU A 62 -1.25 -11.06 -0.27
N ARG A 63 -2.26 -11.06 -1.15
CA ARG A 63 -3.26 -12.12 -1.19
C ARG A 63 -3.62 -12.48 -2.63
N VAL A 64 -2.94 -13.51 -3.12
CA VAL A 64 -3.21 -14.06 -4.44
C VAL A 64 -4.45 -14.95 -4.41
N THR A 65 -5.39 -14.69 -5.31
CA THR A 65 -6.60 -15.49 -5.53
C THR A 65 -6.57 -16.15 -6.90
N PRO A 66 -7.17 -17.35 -7.07
CA PRO A 66 -7.16 -18.05 -8.35
C PRO A 66 -8.06 -17.40 -9.42
N ARG A 67 -8.94 -16.49 -9.02
CA ARG A 67 -9.88 -15.76 -9.89
C ARG A 67 -9.86 -14.29 -9.53
N PRO A 68 -10.15 -13.40 -10.51
CA PRO A 68 -10.19 -11.97 -10.26
C PRO A 68 -11.27 -11.61 -9.24
N LEU A 69 -10.96 -10.63 -8.40
CA LEU A 69 -11.92 -10.03 -7.47
C LEU A 69 -12.60 -8.82 -8.10
N GLY A 70 -13.82 -8.53 -7.64
CA GLY A 70 -14.63 -7.42 -8.12
C GLY A 70 -14.20 -6.04 -7.60
N PRO A 71 -14.96 -4.99 -7.95
CA PRO A 71 -14.73 -3.62 -7.48
C PRO A 71 -14.73 -3.50 -5.96
N GLY A 72 -13.99 -2.52 -5.44
CA GLY A 72 -13.88 -2.28 -4.00
C GLY A 72 -12.95 -3.23 -3.24
N ARG A 73 -12.26 -4.15 -3.94
CA ARG A 73 -11.18 -4.96 -3.35
C ARG A 73 -10.08 -4.07 -2.77
N LEU A 74 -9.42 -4.55 -1.72
CA LEU A 74 -8.22 -3.89 -1.22
C LEU A 74 -7.08 -4.06 -2.24
N LEU A 75 -6.20 -3.05 -2.29
CA LEU A 75 -4.96 -3.16 -3.05
C LEU A 75 -4.16 -4.37 -2.55
N GLY A 76 -3.56 -5.10 -3.48
CA GLY A 76 -2.77 -6.29 -3.19
C GLY A 76 -3.60 -7.56 -2.95
N GLU A 77 -4.90 -7.53 -3.25
CA GLU A 77 -5.77 -8.71 -3.29
C GLU A 77 -6.28 -8.98 -4.70
N GLY A 78 -6.12 -10.21 -5.19
CA GLY A 78 -6.61 -10.61 -6.50
C GLY A 78 -5.71 -11.60 -7.22
N THR A 79 -5.88 -11.73 -8.53
CA THR A 79 -4.90 -12.44 -9.37
C THR A 79 -3.57 -11.69 -9.38
N LEU A 80 -2.48 -12.34 -9.81
CA LEU A 80 -1.18 -11.67 -9.99
C LEU A 80 -1.28 -10.45 -10.91
N ALA A 81 -2.09 -10.52 -11.96
CA ALA A 81 -2.34 -9.38 -12.85
C ALA A 81 -3.00 -8.20 -12.10
N GLN A 82 -4.02 -8.46 -11.27
CA GLN A 82 -4.66 -7.41 -10.47
C GLN A 82 -3.68 -6.78 -9.45
N ILE A 83 -2.79 -7.57 -8.88
CA ILE A 83 -1.76 -7.06 -7.96
C ILE A 83 -0.69 -6.27 -8.72
N ALA A 84 -0.33 -6.68 -9.94
CA ALA A 84 0.56 -5.91 -10.81
C ALA A 84 -0.05 -4.54 -11.17
N ASP A 85 -1.32 -4.50 -11.55
CA ASP A 85 -2.06 -3.26 -11.81
C ASP A 85 -2.08 -2.35 -10.58
N ASP A 86 -2.27 -2.92 -9.38
CA ASP A 86 -2.23 -2.16 -8.12
C ASP A 86 -0.86 -1.53 -7.87
N LEU A 87 0.22 -2.30 -8.08
CA LEU A 87 1.58 -1.80 -7.91
C LEU A 87 1.91 -0.73 -8.96
N GLY A 88 1.43 -0.89 -10.19
CA GLY A 88 1.53 0.12 -11.25
C GLY A 88 0.81 1.41 -10.87
N LEU A 89 -0.43 1.31 -10.39
CA LEU A 89 -1.17 2.47 -9.84
C LEU A 89 -0.39 3.16 -8.71
N LEU A 90 0.21 2.39 -7.80
CA LEU A 90 0.99 2.96 -6.70
C LEU A 90 2.27 3.64 -7.20
N GLN A 91 2.90 3.11 -8.24
CA GLN A 91 4.03 3.73 -8.90
C GLN A 91 3.61 5.06 -9.57
N ASP A 92 2.47 5.08 -10.27
CA ASP A 92 1.96 6.27 -10.97
C ASP A 92 1.59 7.41 -10.03
N VAL A 93 1.08 7.10 -8.83
CA VAL A 93 0.84 8.13 -7.80
C VAL A 93 2.11 8.56 -7.05
N GLY A 94 3.27 8.00 -7.40
CA GLY A 94 4.56 8.33 -6.81
C GLY A 94 4.77 7.75 -5.41
N ALA A 95 4.21 6.58 -5.11
CA ALA A 95 4.48 5.91 -3.85
C ALA A 95 5.98 5.62 -3.72
N ARG A 96 6.59 6.08 -2.61
CA ARG A 96 8.04 5.95 -2.40
C ARG A 96 8.45 4.52 -2.00
N ALA A 97 7.55 3.82 -1.33
CA ALA A 97 7.72 2.43 -0.93
C ALA A 97 6.35 1.78 -0.76
N VAL A 98 6.25 0.50 -1.06
CA VAL A 98 5.03 -0.29 -0.82
C VAL A 98 5.36 -1.39 0.17
N VAL A 99 4.59 -1.48 1.25
CA VAL A 99 4.72 -2.58 2.22
C VAL A 99 3.67 -3.63 1.90
N LEU A 100 4.13 -4.87 1.66
CA LEU A 100 3.26 -6.02 1.40
C LEU A 100 2.89 -6.71 2.71
N ASP A 101 1.60 -6.79 3.00
CA ASP A 101 1.03 -7.37 4.22
C ASP A 101 0.37 -8.72 3.93
N PRO A 102 1.02 -9.85 4.23
CA PRO A 102 0.43 -11.18 4.07
C PRO A 102 -0.59 -11.51 5.17
N THR A 103 -0.86 -10.60 6.11
CA THR A 103 -1.84 -10.84 7.18
C THR A 103 -3.25 -10.52 6.74
N TYR A 104 -4.18 -11.41 7.07
CA TYR A 104 -5.60 -11.20 6.85
C TYR A 104 -6.37 -11.32 8.17
N PRO A 105 -7.33 -10.42 8.45
CA PRO A 105 -8.16 -10.56 9.64
C PRO A 105 -8.89 -11.91 9.67
N GLY A 106 -8.77 -12.62 10.78
CA GLY A 106 -9.39 -13.94 10.97
C GLY A 106 -8.51 -15.13 10.60
N ASP A 107 -7.34 -14.90 9.98
CA ASP A 107 -6.39 -15.99 9.73
C ASP A 107 -5.80 -16.50 11.05
N ARG A 108 -5.86 -17.82 11.23
CA ARG A 108 -5.16 -18.48 12.33
C ARG A 108 -3.67 -18.55 12.02
N ARG A 109 -2.84 -18.32 13.04
CA ARG A 109 -1.40 -18.52 12.93
C ARG A 109 -1.12 -20.02 12.98
N GLU A 110 -0.88 -20.62 11.82
CA GLU A 110 -0.60 -22.04 11.67
C GLU A 110 0.90 -22.31 11.43
N PRO A 111 1.44 -23.46 11.87
CA PRO A 111 2.75 -23.93 11.44
C PRO A 111 2.79 -24.03 9.91
N GLY A 112 3.68 -23.28 9.26
CA GLY A 112 3.78 -23.21 7.80
C GLY A 112 3.21 -21.94 7.15
N ARG A 113 2.48 -21.10 7.91
CA ARG A 113 2.01 -19.78 7.41
C ARG A 113 3.16 -18.94 6.86
N THR A 114 4.27 -18.84 7.60
CA THR A 114 5.44 -18.08 7.18
C THR A 114 6.04 -18.58 5.86
N ALA A 115 6.15 -19.90 5.68
CA ALA A 115 6.68 -20.47 4.44
C ALA A 115 5.75 -20.12 3.26
N ARG A 116 4.43 -20.29 3.43
CA ARG A 116 3.45 -19.91 2.41
C ARG A 116 3.52 -18.42 2.07
N ASP A 117 3.60 -17.55 3.06
CA ASP A 117 3.68 -16.09 2.85
C ASP A 117 4.95 -15.73 2.05
N LEU A 118 6.07 -16.40 2.31
CA LEU A 118 7.31 -16.25 1.57
C LEU A 118 7.21 -16.78 0.14
N ASP A 119 6.59 -17.94 -0.08
CA ASP A 119 6.39 -18.50 -1.43
C ASP A 119 5.56 -17.55 -2.31
N VAL A 120 4.52 -16.94 -1.73
CA VAL A 120 3.69 -15.94 -2.42
C VAL A 120 4.51 -14.69 -2.75
N LEU A 121 5.32 -14.21 -1.80
CA LEU A 121 6.20 -13.06 -2.03
C LEU A 121 7.22 -13.36 -3.14
N GLU A 122 7.87 -14.52 -3.11
CA GLU A 122 8.81 -14.93 -4.15
C GLU A 122 8.15 -15.00 -5.52
N THR A 123 6.93 -15.54 -5.59
CA THR A 123 6.16 -15.61 -6.84
C THR A 123 5.88 -14.21 -7.38
N LEU A 124 5.38 -13.31 -6.52
CA LEU A 124 5.13 -11.92 -6.93
C LEU A 124 6.41 -11.25 -7.43
N VAL A 125 7.53 -11.42 -6.74
CA VAL A 125 8.82 -10.84 -7.13
C VAL A 125 9.28 -11.39 -8.48
N LYS A 126 9.18 -12.70 -8.70
CA LYS A 126 9.62 -13.35 -9.96
C LYS A 126 8.75 -12.98 -11.16
N GLU A 127 7.46 -12.75 -10.95
CA GLU A 127 6.50 -12.55 -12.05
C GLU A 127 6.20 -11.06 -12.30
N VAL A 128 6.20 -10.21 -11.26
CA VAL A 128 5.64 -8.84 -11.35
C VAL A 128 6.67 -7.73 -11.09
N VAL A 129 7.67 -7.95 -10.24
CA VAL A 129 8.58 -6.88 -9.80
C VAL A 129 9.97 -7.01 -10.42
N ASP A 130 10.45 -6.00 -11.13
CA ASP A 130 11.87 -5.85 -11.43
C ASP A 130 12.59 -5.34 -10.18
N VAL A 131 13.30 -6.25 -9.51
CA VAL A 131 14.01 -5.95 -8.26
C VAL A 131 15.22 -5.05 -8.45
N ASP A 132 15.84 -5.08 -9.62
CA ASP A 132 17.03 -4.28 -9.91
C ASP A 132 16.62 -2.84 -10.27
N ALA A 133 15.50 -2.69 -10.99
CA ALA A 133 14.95 -1.39 -11.33
C ALA A 133 14.08 -0.78 -10.20
N GLY A 134 13.61 -1.59 -9.26
CA GLY A 134 12.67 -1.16 -8.22
C GLY A 134 11.30 -0.75 -8.79
N SER A 135 10.88 -1.36 -9.91
CA SER A 135 9.66 -1.04 -10.63
C SER A 135 8.82 -2.27 -10.92
N VAL A 136 7.57 -2.07 -11.34
CA VAL A 136 6.76 -3.13 -11.94
C VAL A 136 7.29 -3.45 -13.34
N ARG A 137 7.31 -4.73 -13.72
CA ARG A 137 7.71 -5.20 -15.06
C ARG A 137 6.71 -4.83 -16.14
#